data_AF-A0A2N0W401-F1
#
_entry.id   AF-A0A2N0W401-F1
#
_cell.length_a   1.000
_cell.length_b   1.000
_cell.length_c   1.000
_cell.angle_alpha   90.00
_cell.angle_beta   90.00
_cell.angle_gamma   90.00
#
_symmetry.space_group_name_H-M   'P 1'
#
loop_
_entity.id
_entity.type
_entity.pdbx_description
1 polymer ?
#
loop_
_entity_poly.entity_id
_entity_poly.type
_entity_poly.pdbx_seq_one_letter_code
_entity_poly.pdbx_strand_id
1 'polypeptide(L)' 'MITVKLPRMHFYAGRVDTDELSQILRQGLWSMTGVEPADVRVSLHEGTNILASGCDVGAVTKILKIGEKHGR' A
#
# COMPACT_ATOMS: atom_id res chain seq x y z
N MET A 1 -13.42 6.52 -2.30
CA MET A 1 -12.65 5.90 -1.20
C MET A 1 -11.75 4.84 -1.81
N ILE A 2 -10.48 4.82 -1.41
CA ILE A 2 -9.48 3.86 -1.86
C ILE A 2 -9.26 2.84 -0.74
N THR A 3 -9.36 1.54 -1.07
CA THR A 3 -9.13 0.46 -0.10
C THR A 3 -8.04 -0.46 -0.61
N VAL A 4 -7.06 -0.72 0.24
CA VAL A 4 -5.92 -1.59 -0.07
C VAL A 4 -5.85 -2.69 0.99
N LYS A 5 -5.84 -3.95 0.55
CA LYS A 5 -5.58 -5.11 1.39
C LYS A 5 -4.21 -5.67 1.03
N LEU A 6 -3.33 -5.71 2.03
CA LEU A 6 -1.97 -6.19 1.86
C LEU A 6 -1.81 -7.58 2.49
N PRO A 7 -1.16 -8.53 1.80
CA PRO A 7 -0.79 -9.82 2.37
C PRO A 7 0.07 -9.63 3.63
N ARG A 8 -0.35 -10.22 4.75
CA ARG A 8 0.41 -10.21 6.01
C ARG A 8 1.84 -10.75 5.82
N MET A 9 2.01 -11.67 4.87
CA MET A 9 3.31 -12.27 4.56
C MET A 9 4.37 -11.28 4.06
N HIS A 10 3.98 -10.10 3.55
CA HIS A 10 4.95 -9.08 3.14
C HIS A 10 5.53 -8.31 4.33
N PHE A 11 4.99 -8.51 5.53
CA PHE A 11 5.33 -7.74 6.71
C PHE A 11 5.63 -8.69 7.89
N TYR A 12 6.73 -9.43 7.79
CA TYR A 12 7.24 -10.22 8.90
C TYR A 12 8.22 -9.40 9.75
N ALA A 13 8.08 -9.49 11.08
CA ALA A 13 8.99 -9.02 12.14
C ALA A 13 8.79 -7.62 12.75
N GLY A 14 7.61 -7.00 12.65
CA GLY A 14 7.31 -5.78 13.41
C GLY A 14 5.84 -5.41 13.31
N ARG A 15 5.33 -4.65 14.28
CA ARG A 15 3.98 -4.08 14.20
C ARG A 15 3.87 -3.30 12.89
N VAL A 16 3.00 -3.73 12.00
CA VAL A 16 2.66 -2.96 10.81
C VAL A 16 1.64 -1.93 11.22
N ASP A 17 2.02 -0.67 11.17
CA ASP A 17 1.08 0.41 11.37
C ASP A 17 0.35 0.67 10.04
N THR A 18 -0.88 0.17 9.94
CA THR A 18 -1.70 0.35 8.73
C THR A 18 -2.14 1.79 8.52
N ASP A 19 -2.10 2.63 9.57
CA ASP A 19 -2.39 4.06 9.44
C ASP A 19 -1.22 4.77 8.74
N GLU A 20 0.01 4.49 9.17
CA GLU A 20 1.23 4.95 8.50
C GLU A 20 1.25 4.53 7.02
N LEU A 21 0.94 3.27 6.72
CA LEU A 21 0.84 2.79 5.33
C LEU A 21 -0.25 3.53 4.53
N SER A 22 -1.37 3.87 5.17
CA SER A 22 -2.45 4.63 4.54
C SER A 22 -2.00 6.05 4.20
N GLN A 23 -1.24 6.70 5.09
CA GLN A 23 -0.67 8.03 4.86
C GLN A 23 0.39 8.01 3.74
N ILE A 24 1.31 7.05 3.76
CA ILE A 24 2.34 6.88 2.72
C ILE A 24 1.67 6.66 1.35
N LEU A 25 0.65 5.81 1.28
CA LEU A 25 -0.10 5.59 0.03
C LEU A 25 -0.82 6.84 -0.44
N ARG A 26 -1.48 7.58 0.46
CA ARG A 26 -2.15 8.84 0.11
C ARG A 26 -1.16 9.85 -0.47
N GLN A 27 -0.01 10.03 0.17
CA GLN A 27 1.04 10.95 -0.31
C GLN A 27 1.65 10.49 -1.64
N GLY A 28 1.94 9.20 -1.77
CA GLY A 28 2.50 8.63 -3.00
C GLY A 28 1.55 8.76 -4.19
N LEU A 29 0.26 8.46 -3.99
CA LEU A 29 -0.76 8.61 -5.03
C LEU A 29 -0.93 10.08 -5.44
N TRP A 30 -0.92 11.00 -4.49
CA TRP A 30 -0.95 12.43 -4.80
C TRP A 30 0.28 12.85 -5.61
N SER A 31 1.48 12.47 -5.17
CA SER A 31 2.73 12.77 -5.86
C SER A 31 2.75 12.23 -7.31
N MET A 32 2.21 11.02 -7.52
CA MET A 32 2.17 10.39 -8.85
C MET A 32 1.14 11.03 -9.79
N THR A 33 -0.01 11.46 -9.28
CA THR A 33 -1.14 11.92 -10.11
C THR A 33 -1.28 13.44 -10.16
N GLY A 34 -0.65 14.17 -9.25
CA GLY A 34 -0.82 15.61 -9.06
C GLY A 34 -2.18 16.00 -8.44
N VAL A 35 -3.05 15.02 -8.15
CA VAL A 35 -4.41 15.24 -7.63
C VAL A 35 -4.52 14.64 -6.23
N GLU A 36 -5.16 15.37 -5.31
CA GLU A 36 -5.42 14.84 -3.97
C GLU A 36 -6.31 13.58 -4.07
N PRO A 37 -5.84 12.41 -3.61
CA PRO A 37 -6.62 11.18 -3.69
C PRO A 37 -7.73 11.16 -2.62
N ALA A 38 -8.78 10.39 -2.89
CA ALA A 38 -9.81 10.08 -1.90
C ALA A 38 -9.23 9.34 -0.68
N ASP A 39 -9.97 9.33 0.45
CA ASP A 39 -9.59 8.63 1.68
C ASP A 39 -9.04 7.23 1.41
N VAL A 40 -7.84 6.95 1.93
CA VAL A 40 -7.10 5.70 1.73
C VAL A 40 -7.17 4.89 3.01
N ARG A 41 -7.61 3.63 2.91
CA ARG A 41 -7.55 2.68 4.02
C ARG A 41 -6.76 1.45 3.67
N VAL A 42 -5.78 1.13 4.52
CA VAL A 42 -4.99 -0.09 4.43
C VAL A 42 -5.44 -1.08 5.50
N SER A 43 -5.52 -2.35 5.10
CA SER A 43 -5.75 -3.46 6.03
C SER A 43 -4.89 -4.65 5.64
N LEU A 44 -4.62 -5.53 6.59
CA LEU A 44 -3.85 -6.74 6.34
C LEU A 44 -4.76 -7.96 6.21
N HIS A 45 -4.46 -8.86 5.29
CA HIS A 45 -5.18 -10.12 5.12
C HIS A 45 -4.23 -11.32 4.94
N GLU A 46 -4.76 -12.53 5.09
CA GLU A 46 -3.99 -13.79 5.05
C GLU A 46 -3.78 -14.37 3.65
N GLY A 47 -4.29 -13.70 2.62
CA GLY A 47 -4.06 -14.10 1.23
C GLY A 47 -2.67 -13.71 0.74
N THR A 48 -2.31 -14.14 -0.47
CA THR A 48 -0.99 -13.89 -1.08
C THR A 48 -0.95 -12.72 -2.05
N ASN A 49 -2.12 -12.24 -2.50
CA ASN A 49 -2.23 -11.18 -3.51
C ASN A 49 -2.60 -9.84 -2.87
N ILE A 50 -1.99 -8.75 -3.33
CA ILE A 50 -2.43 -7.40 -2.99
C ILE A 50 -3.77 -7.13 -3.68
N LEU A 51 -4.74 -6.66 -2.91
CA LEU A 51 -6.05 -6.27 -3.42
C LEU A 51 -6.21 -4.76 -3.29
N ALA A 52 -6.45 -4.07 -4.40
CA ALA A 52 -6.68 -2.63 -4.41
C ALA A 52 -8.05 -2.33 -5.05
N SER A 53 -8.75 -1.35 -4.49
CA SER A 53 -9.99 -0.81 -5.03
C SER A 53 -9.90 0.71 -5.01
N GLY A 54 -10.20 1.34 -6.14
CA GLY A 54 -10.04 2.80 -6.32
C GLY A 54 -8.61 3.26 -6.62
N CYS A 55 -7.65 2.34 -6.71
CA CYS A 55 -6.31 2.60 -7.24
C CYS A 55 -5.73 1.34 -7.89
N ASP A 56 -4.65 1.52 -8.68
CA ASP A 56 -3.94 0.44 -9.34
C ASP A 56 -3.00 -0.30 -8.38
N VAL A 57 -2.94 -1.64 -8.49
CA VAL A 57 -2.07 -2.47 -7.64
C VAL A 57 -0.58 -2.17 -7.89
N GLY A 58 -0.20 -1.83 -9.12
CA GLY A 58 1.17 -1.43 -9.47
C GLY A 58 1.59 -0.11 -8.81
N ALA A 59 0.65 0.82 -8.63
CA ALA A 59 0.92 2.03 -7.84
C ALA A 59 1.15 1.68 -6.36
N VAL A 60 0.35 0.77 -5.79
CA VAL A 60 0.51 0.30 -4.40
C VAL A 60 1.87 -0.37 -4.17
N THR A 61 2.26 -1.30 -5.05
CA THR A 61 3.56 -1.99 -4.92
C THR A 61 4.73 -1.04 -5.06
N LYS A 62 4.67 -0.09 -5.99
CA LYS A 62 5.70 0.92 -6.21
C LYS A 62 5.84 1.87 -5.02
N ILE A 63 4.74 2.37 -4.48
CA ILE A 63 4.75 3.33 -3.36
C ILE A 63 5.23 2.65 -2.07
N LEU A 64 4.70 1.47 -1.77
CA LEU A 64 5.06 0.73 -0.56
C LEU A 64 6.31 -0.13 -0.70
N LYS A 65 6.96 -0.11 -1.87
CA LYS A 65 8.16 -0.90 -2.22
C LYS A 65 8.00 -2.39 -1.93
N ILE A 66 6.78 -2.91 -2.10
CA ILE A 66 6.47 -4.31 -1.82
C ILE A 66 6.99 -5.17 -2.97
N GLY A 67 7.88 -6.12 -2.65
CA GLY A 67 8.50 -7.00 -3.64
C GLY A 67 9.79 -6.47 -4.26
N GLU A 68 10.17 -5.22 -3.98
CA GLU A 68 11.53 -4.75 -4.24
C GLU A 68 12.46 -5.42 -3.21
N LYS A 69 13.13 -6.52 -3.62
CA LYS A 69 14.30 -6.99 -2.87
C LYS A 69 15.26 -5.81 -2.81
N HIS A 70 15.56 -5.33 -1.61
CA HIS A 70 16.70 -4.44 -1.39
C HIS A 70 17.93 -5.17 -1.94
N GLY A 71 18.32 -4.83 -3.17
CA GLY A 71 19.57 -5.27 -3.75
C GLY A 71 20.67 -4.77 -2.83
N ARG A 72 21.44 -5.72 -2.30
CA ARG A 72 22.70 -5.44 -1.64
C ARG A 72 23.66 -4.75 -2.61
#